data_AF-A0A5N5JHI8-F1
#
_entry.id   AF-A0A5N5JHI8-F1
#
_cell.length_a   1.000
_cell.length_b   1.000
_cell.length_c   1.000
_cell.angle_alpha   90.00
_cell.angle_beta   90.00
_cell.angle_gamma   90.00
#
_symmetry.space_group_name_H-M   'P 1'
#
loop_
_entity.id
_entity.type
_entity.pdbx_description
1 polymer ?
#
loop_
_entity_poly.entity_id
_entity_poly.type
_entity_poly.pdbx_seq_one_letter_code
_entity_poly.pdbx_strand_id
1 'polypeptide(L)'
;MCRVENRGNITQPLAIPDRDINLTPALNLNLHERRLRSLWGTLAWCLLELANPTFPRIGSLLEVDASFQVAGRPLTQNMSNMRQLANIPTAIFPAENKTFATADEWYLELANMHLSQLVFQHNDLVSRKRLPEQIPGSRWLRALPPLLAAVIDWEFTYAAPVQFVLDPPWWLLFELPEMWEPSGVDGWSKAYEPQLKIWLAAMEDKEQEEEGARAAFLDGRPLSAHMRESWETGRFWLNYAAKKSWAFDATFLDERFFGPRDPEVADKDLWRTRLDLLGHGEQQAMEPLVKQKMDESREQHLS
;
A
#
# COMPACT_ATOMS: atom_id res chain seq x y z
N MET A 1 -24.40 19.37 17.72
CA MET A 1 -23.14 18.61 17.55
C MET A 1 -22.36 18.66 18.84
N CYS A 2 -22.03 17.51 19.43
CA CYS A 2 -21.16 17.45 20.61
C CYS A 2 -19.71 17.54 20.13
N ARG A 3 -18.97 18.56 20.58
CA ARG A 3 -17.54 18.72 20.25
C ARG A 3 -16.74 17.77 21.14
N VAL A 4 -16.13 16.74 20.54
CA VAL A 4 -15.24 15.83 21.27
C VAL A 4 -13.83 16.42 21.25
N GLU A 5 -13.25 16.67 22.43
CA GLU A 5 -11.87 17.15 22.53
C GLU A 5 -10.86 16.06 22.17
N ASN A 6 -9.87 16.42 21.35
CA ASN A 6 -8.80 15.52 20.93
C ASN A 6 -7.74 15.40 22.03
N ARG A 7 -7.46 14.17 22.49
CA ARG A 7 -6.50 13.87 23.56
C ARG A 7 -5.19 13.21 23.11
N GLY A 8 -4.98 12.95 21.81
CA GLY A 8 -3.75 12.33 21.30
C GLY A 8 -3.95 11.55 20.01
N ASN A 9 -2.92 10.84 19.53
CA ASN A 9 -3.04 9.93 18.39
C ASN A 9 -2.80 8.44 18.72
N ILE A 10 -3.26 7.48 17.89
CA ILE A 10 -3.09 6.06 18.21
C ILE A 10 -1.64 5.61 17.98
N THR A 11 -0.90 6.32 17.13
CA THR A 11 0.53 6.06 16.92
C THR A 11 1.35 6.34 18.18
N GLN A 12 0.98 7.34 19.00
CA GLN A 12 1.70 7.71 20.23
C GLN A 12 1.84 6.56 21.25
N PRO A 13 0.76 5.87 21.67
CA PRO A 13 0.88 4.74 22.59
C PRO A 13 1.54 3.49 21.98
N LEU A 14 1.66 3.45 20.64
CA LEU A 14 2.22 2.33 19.89
C LEU A 14 3.70 2.55 19.50
N ALA A 15 4.15 3.80 19.41
CA ALA A 15 5.48 4.14 18.92
C ALA A 15 6.57 3.99 19.99
N ILE A 16 7.82 3.90 19.54
CA ILE A 16 9.01 3.99 20.39
C ILE A 16 8.97 5.34 21.16
N PRO A 17 9.04 5.33 22.51
CA PRO A 17 9.06 6.55 23.31
C PRO A 17 10.23 7.46 22.94
N ASP A 18 10.04 8.78 23.07
CA ASP A 18 11.09 9.79 22.94
C ASP A 18 11.84 9.82 21.58
N ARG A 19 11.27 9.19 20.53
CA ARG A 19 11.77 9.34 19.16
C ARG A 19 11.59 10.79 18.70
N ASP A 20 12.57 11.31 17.96
CA ASP A 20 12.48 12.64 17.35
C ASP A 20 11.18 12.76 16.54
N ILE A 21 10.43 13.84 16.82
CA ILE A 21 9.14 14.14 16.19
C ILE A 21 9.24 14.34 14.67
N ASN A 22 10.44 14.66 14.16
CA ASN A 22 10.70 14.81 12.74
C ASN A 22 10.91 13.46 12.03
N LEU A 23 11.11 12.37 12.77
CA LEU A 23 11.24 11.03 12.20
C LEU A 23 9.88 10.35 12.10
N THR A 24 9.72 9.51 11.07
CA THR A 24 8.55 8.64 10.96
C THR A 24 8.47 7.76 12.22
N PRO A 25 7.29 7.63 12.86
CA PRO A 25 7.11 6.73 14.00
C PRO A 25 7.47 5.29 13.62
N ALA A 26 8.00 4.49 14.55
CA ALA A 26 8.11 3.03 14.41
C ALA A 26 7.41 2.37 15.58
N LEU A 27 6.81 1.21 15.34
CA LEU A 27 6.18 0.41 16.38
C LEU A 27 7.21 0.06 17.47
N ASN A 28 6.86 0.28 18.73
CA ASN A 28 7.63 -0.22 19.85
C ASN A 28 7.42 -1.73 19.97
N LEU A 29 8.35 -2.51 19.42
CA LEU A 29 8.32 -3.97 19.43
C LEU A 29 8.41 -4.58 20.84
N ASN A 30 8.74 -3.79 21.86
CA ASN A 30 8.79 -4.22 23.26
C ASN A 30 7.45 -4.00 24.00
N LEU A 31 6.41 -3.52 23.31
CA LEU A 31 5.08 -3.40 23.92
C LEU A 31 4.55 -4.77 24.34
N HIS A 32 4.03 -4.84 25.55
CA HIS A 32 3.40 -6.05 26.05
C HIS A 32 2.25 -6.47 25.13
N GLU A 33 2.27 -7.73 24.67
CA GLU A 33 1.32 -8.28 23.69
C GLU A 33 -0.15 -7.95 24.04
N ARG A 34 -0.55 -8.14 25.30
CA ARG A 34 -1.91 -7.81 25.75
C ARG A 34 -2.32 -6.35 25.48
N ARG A 35 -1.39 -5.41 25.66
CA ARG A 35 -1.64 -3.98 25.39
C ARG A 35 -1.73 -3.74 23.88
N LEU A 36 -0.83 -4.33 23.11
CA LEU A 36 -0.83 -4.23 21.65
C LEU A 36 -2.12 -4.82 21.05
N ARG A 37 -2.51 -6.03 21.47
CA ARG A 37 -3.77 -6.69 21.06
C ARG A 37 -5.00 -5.85 21.38
N SER A 38 -5.04 -5.18 22.53
CA SER A 38 -6.15 -4.29 22.89
C SER A 38 -6.24 -3.06 21.98
N LEU A 39 -5.11 -2.45 21.64
CA LEU A 39 -5.05 -1.30 20.73
C LEU A 39 -5.42 -1.72 19.30
N TRP A 40 -4.89 -2.85 18.83
CA TRP A 40 -5.26 -3.48 17.56
C TRP A 40 -6.73 -3.86 17.51
N GLY A 41 -7.32 -4.36 18.59
CA GLY A 41 -8.74 -4.72 18.63
C GLY A 41 -9.68 -3.54 18.35
N THR A 42 -9.27 -2.32 18.70
CA THR A 42 -10.06 -1.13 18.35
C THR A 42 -9.94 -0.78 16.87
N LEU A 43 -8.73 -0.86 16.30
CA LEU A 43 -8.54 -0.63 14.87
C LEU A 43 -9.16 -1.72 14.01
N ALA A 44 -9.13 -2.97 14.49
CA ALA A 44 -9.79 -4.12 13.88
C ALA A 44 -11.29 -3.86 13.78
N TRP A 45 -11.92 -3.43 14.87
CA TRP A 45 -13.34 -3.05 14.86
C TRP A 45 -13.64 -1.96 13.81
N CYS A 46 -12.82 -0.90 13.75
CA CYS A 46 -13.01 0.12 12.71
C CYS A 46 -12.83 -0.42 11.30
N LEU A 47 -11.86 -1.31 11.08
CA LEU A 47 -11.63 -1.89 9.77
C LEU A 47 -12.82 -2.75 9.33
N LEU A 48 -13.43 -3.52 10.24
CA LEU A 48 -14.64 -4.29 9.98
C LEU A 48 -15.81 -3.37 9.59
N GLU A 49 -16.01 -2.27 10.30
CA GLU A 49 -17.04 -1.27 9.95
C GLU A 49 -16.79 -0.62 8.58
N LEU A 50 -15.53 -0.37 8.22
CA LEU A 50 -15.17 0.22 6.92
C LEU A 50 -15.19 -0.78 5.76
N ALA A 51 -15.08 -2.07 6.04
CA ALA A 51 -15.16 -3.12 5.03
C ALA A 51 -16.62 -3.45 4.65
N ASN A 52 -17.58 -3.13 5.51
CA ASN A 52 -18.98 -3.52 5.33
C ASN A 52 -19.72 -2.83 4.15
N PRO A 53 -19.51 -1.54 3.85
CA PRO A 53 -20.16 -0.89 2.71
C PRO A 53 -19.72 -1.49 1.38
N THR A 54 -20.69 -1.88 0.55
CA THR A 54 -20.43 -2.37 -0.81
C THR A 54 -20.82 -1.33 -1.84
N PHE A 55 -20.01 -1.23 -2.90
CA PHE A 55 -20.25 -0.32 -4.00
C PHE A 55 -20.17 -1.08 -5.32
N PRO A 56 -21.01 -0.76 -6.31
CA PRO A 56 -21.03 -1.45 -7.61
C PRO A 56 -19.86 -1.04 -8.51
N ARG A 57 -19.12 0.00 -8.14
CA ARG A 57 -18.03 0.57 -8.93
C ARG A 57 -16.86 0.98 -8.02
N ILE A 58 -15.68 1.05 -8.61
CA ILE A 58 -14.47 1.57 -7.99
C ILE A 58 -14.33 3.05 -8.35
N GLY A 59 -14.11 3.89 -7.34
CA GLY A 59 -14.04 5.34 -7.50
C GLY A 59 -14.30 6.11 -6.21
N SER A 60 -14.13 7.42 -6.26
CA SER A 60 -14.42 8.31 -5.14
C SER A 60 -15.92 8.59 -5.02
N LEU A 61 -16.37 8.70 -3.77
CA LEU A 61 -17.73 9.05 -3.40
C LEU A 61 -17.96 10.54 -3.60
N LEU A 62 -19.03 10.88 -4.33
CA LEU A 62 -19.51 12.24 -4.50
C LEU A 62 -20.93 12.34 -3.91
N GLU A 63 -21.22 13.46 -3.28
CA GLU A 63 -22.57 13.78 -2.81
C GLU A 63 -23.41 14.26 -3.99
N VAL A 64 -24.51 13.56 -4.25
CA VAL A 64 -25.50 13.85 -5.30
C VAL A 64 -26.88 13.78 -4.66
N ASP A 65 -27.62 14.88 -4.66
CA ASP A 65 -28.99 14.98 -4.12
C ASP A 65 -29.13 14.42 -2.69
N ALA A 66 -28.20 14.78 -1.80
CA ALA A 66 -28.11 14.31 -0.41
C ALA A 66 -27.88 12.78 -0.25
N SER A 67 -27.43 12.10 -1.32
CA SER A 67 -26.97 10.71 -1.31
C SER A 67 -25.51 10.63 -1.76
N PHE A 68 -24.79 9.57 -1.37
CA PHE A 68 -23.42 9.34 -1.84
C PHE A 68 -23.40 8.33 -2.99
N GLN A 69 -22.70 8.66 -4.07
CA GLN A 69 -22.55 7.80 -5.24
C GLN A 69 -21.08 7.73 -5.66
N VAL A 70 -20.65 6.57 -6.16
CA VAL A 70 -19.32 6.41 -6.74
C VAL A 70 -19.32 6.99 -8.16
N ALA A 71 -18.84 8.22 -8.28
CA ALA A 71 -18.90 8.99 -9.54
C ALA A 71 -17.60 9.73 -9.87
N GLY A 72 -16.65 9.82 -8.94
CA GLY A 72 -15.32 10.39 -9.18
C GLY A 72 -14.28 9.30 -9.40
N ARG A 73 -13.15 9.67 -10.02
CA ARG A 73 -11.96 8.81 -10.05
C ARG A 73 -11.45 8.48 -8.66
N PRO A 74 -10.83 7.30 -8.47
CA PRO A 74 -10.05 7.04 -7.27
C PRO A 74 -9.03 8.15 -7.04
N LEU A 75 -9.00 8.68 -5.82
CA LEU A 75 -7.95 9.60 -5.37
C LEU A 75 -6.99 8.82 -4.48
N THR A 76 -5.78 8.55 -4.97
CA THR A 76 -4.78 7.78 -4.24
C THR A 76 -3.61 8.65 -3.81
N GLN A 77 -3.01 8.32 -2.67
CA GLN A 77 -1.73 8.91 -2.26
C GLN A 77 -0.66 8.71 -3.35
N ASN A 78 -0.68 7.59 -4.06
CA ASN A 78 0.27 7.28 -5.12
C ASN A 78 0.19 8.30 -6.27
N MET A 79 -1.02 8.66 -6.71
CA MET A 79 -1.22 9.72 -7.71
C MET A 79 -0.75 11.09 -7.21
N SER A 80 -0.98 11.39 -5.92
CA SER A 80 -0.46 12.62 -5.30
C SER A 80 1.07 12.64 -5.31
N ASN A 81 1.71 11.53 -4.93
CA ASN A 81 3.17 11.38 -4.94
C ASN A 81 3.75 11.47 -6.36
N MET A 82 3.12 10.81 -7.33
CA MET A 82 3.50 10.90 -8.76
C MET A 82 3.49 12.35 -9.25
N ARG A 83 2.46 13.11 -8.89
CA ARG A 83 2.37 14.53 -9.25
C ARG A 83 3.42 15.38 -8.55
N GLN A 84 3.57 15.21 -7.23
CA GLN A 84 4.39 16.09 -6.39
C GLN A 84 5.89 15.79 -6.48
N LEU A 85 6.25 14.51 -6.54
CA LEU A 85 7.62 14.04 -6.44
C LEU A 85 8.23 13.67 -7.80
N ALA A 86 7.41 13.18 -8.74
CA ALA A 86 7.87 12.79 -10.07
C ALA A 86 7.45 13.75 -11.19
N ASN A 87 6.81 14.89 -10.85
CA ASN A 87 6.32 15.89 -11.80
C ASN A 87 5.46 15.32 -12.95
N ILE A 88 4.75 14.22 -12.68
CA ILE A 88 3.92 13.57 -13.71
C ILE A 88 2.72 14.48 -14.06
N PRO A 89 2.48 14.77 -15.35
CA PRO A 89 1.34 15.58 -15.78
C PRO A 89 0.01 14.97 -15.34
N THR A 90 -0.93 15.80 -14.91
CA THR A 90 -2.27 15.33 -14.49
C THR A 90 -3.07 14.66 -15.60
N ALA A 91 -2.71 14.89 -16.87
CA ALA A 91 -3.29 14.26 -18.04
C ALA A 91 -3.02 12.74 -18.13
N ILE A 92 -2.03 12.24 -17.37
CA ILE A 92 -1.73 10.80 -17.26
C ILE A 92 -2.72 10.08 -16.34
N PHE A 93 -3.33 10.80 -15.40
CA PHE A 93 -4.28 10.21 -14.48
C PHE A 93 -5.63 9.99 -15.15
N PRO A 94 -6.45 9.03 -14.65
CA PRO A 94 -7.83 8.87 -15.08
C PRO A 94 -8.58 10.19 -15.06
N ALA A 95 -9.48 10.40 -16.02
CA ALA A 95 -10.34 11.60 -16.05
C ALA A 95 -11.12 11.74 -14.73
N GLU A 96 -11.45 12.95 -14.31
CA GLU A 96 -12.05 13.21 -12.98
C GLU A 96 -13.34 12.44 -12.70
N ASN A 97 -14.13 12.16 -13.75
CA ASN A 97 -15.38 11.39 -13.70
C ASN A 97 -15.21 9.89 -14.04
N LYS A 98 -13.99 9.41 -14.22
CA LYS A 98 -13.73 8.01 -14.58
C LYS A 98 -13.92 7.12 -13.36
N THR A 99 -14.77 6.10 -13.48
CA THR A 99 -14.93 5.03 -12.50
C THR A 99 -14.70 3.68 -13.17
N PHE A 100 -14.42 2.64 -12.39
CA PHE A 100 -14.11 1.30 -12.90
C PHE A 100 -15.18 0.30 -12.49
N ALA A 101 -15.54 -0.60 -13.41
CA ALA A 101 -16.56 -1.61 -13.15
C ALA A 101 -15.98 -2.87 -12.50
N THR A 102 -14.72 -3.18 -12.76
CA THR A 102 -14.06 -4.39 -12.28
C THR A 102 -12.71 -4.10 -11.65
N ALA A 103 -12.24 -5.04 -10.83
CA ALA A 103 -10.89 -4.99 -10.28
C ALA A 103 -9.83 -4.98 -11.41
N ASP A 104 -10.00 -5.81 -12.43
CA ASP A 104 -9.07 -5.94 -13.56
C ASP A 104 -8.85 -4.60 -14.28
N GLU A 105 -9.92 -3.86 -14.55
CA GLU A 105 -9.82 -2.51 -15.14
C GLU A 105 -8.97 -1.58 -14.25
N TRP A 106 -9.16 -1.65 -12.94
CA TRP A 106 -8.41 -0.82 -11.99
C TRP A 106 -6.95 -1.23 -11.83
N TYR A 107 -6.65 -2.54 -11.76
CA TYR A 107 -5.28 -3.03 -11.76
C TYR A 107 -4.53 -2.66 -13.04
N LEU A 108 -5.21 -2.70 -14.19
CA LEU A 108 -4.63 -2.26 -15.45
C LEU A 108 -4.28 -0.76 -15.42
N GLU A 109 -5.15 0.09 -14.89
CA GLU A 109 -4.83 1.52 -14.73
C GLU A 109 -3.68 1.76 -13.74
N LEU A 110 -3.61 1.02 -12.63
CA LEU A 110 -2.48 1.09 -11.70
C LEU A 110 -1.17 0.75 -12.43
N ALA A 111 -1.16 -0.32 -13.23
CA ALA A 111 -0.01 -0.70 -14.03
C ALA A 111 0.35 0.37 -15.07
N ASN A 112 -0.63 0.94 -15.77
CA ASN A 112 -0.40 2.01 -16.74
C ASN A 112 0.20 3.28 -16.08
N MET A 113 -0.27 3.64 -14.89
CA MET A 113 0.30 4.75 -14.12
C MET A 113 1.74 4.45 -13.67
N HIS A 114 2.03 3.20 -13.29
CA HIS A 114 3.40 2.77 -12.94
C HIS A 114 4.34 2.83 -14.16
N LEU A 115 3.90 2.35 -15.32
CA LEU A 115 4.65 2.47 -16.56
C LEU A 115 4.87 3.93 -16.97
N SER A 116 3.86 4.78 -16.78
CA SER A 116 3.99 6.21 -17.04
C SER A 116 5.07 6.85 -16.17
N GLN A 117 5.20 6.42 -14.91
CA GLN A 117 6.29 6.87 -14.05
C GLN A 117 7.66 6.52 -14.64
N LEU A 118 7.84 5.35 -15.27
CA LEU A 118 9.10 5.03 -15.96
C LEU A 118 9.38 5.98 -17.12
N VAL A 119 8.34 6.38 -17.87
CA VAL A 119 8.48 7.34 -18.98
C VAL A 119 8.88 8.73 -18.45
N PHE A 120 8.17 9.24 -17.44
CA PHE A 120 8.33 10.62 -16.96
C PHE A 120 9.44 10.82 -15.92
N GLN A 121 9.86 9.78 -15.19
CA GLN A 121 10.99 9.92 -14.26
C GLN A 121 12.29 10.11 -15.03
N HIS A 122 12.80 11.34 -14.96
CA HIS A 122 14.10 11.72 -15.47
C HIS A 122 15.12 11.43 -14.35
N ASN A 123 15.81 10.29 -14.44
CA ASN A 123 17.12 10.02 -13.82
C ASN A 123 17.25 9.55 -12.36
N ASP A 124 16.30 8.80 -11.78
CA ASP A 124 16.53 8.09 -10.49
C ASP A 124 16.52 6.54 -10.59
N LEU A 125 16.38 5.96 -11.78
CA LEU A 125 16.38 4.51 -11.96
C LEU A 125 17.77 3.85 -11.87
N VAL A 126 18.86 4.60 -12.08
CA VAL A 126 20.21 4.05 -12.32
C VAL A 126 21.17 4.21 -11.14
N SER A 127 20.89 5.11 -10.20
CA SER A 127 21.72 5.27 -9.00
C SER A 127 20.87 5.17 -7.74
N ARG A 128 21.24 4.21 -6.88
CA ARG A 128 20.72 3.95 -5.53
C ARG A 128 20.97 5.13 -4.58
N LYS A 129 20.51 6.33 -4.92
CA LYS A 129 20.57 7.52 -4.09
C LYS A 129 19.18 7.75 -3.53
N ARG A 130 19.08 7.35 -2.26
CA ARG A 130 18.22 7.86 -1.19
C ARG A 130 16.98 8.62 -1.69
N LEU A 131 15.83 7.95 -1.58
CA LEU A 131 14.52 8.60 -1.59
C LEU A 131 14.59 9.91 -0.78
N PRO A 132 13.99 11.02 -1.24
CA PRO A 132 13.84 12.19 -0.41
C PRO A 132 13.20 11.77 0.91
N GLU A 133 13.77 12.20 2.04
CA GLU A 133 13.31 11.97 3.43
C GLU A 133 11.91 12.58 3.72
N GLN A 134 11.09 12.81 2.70
CA GLN A 134 9.85 13.57 2.74
C GLN A 134 8.72 12.87 1.99
N ILE A 135 8.57 11.55 2.13
CA ILE A 135 7.22 10.99 2.04
C ILE A 135 6.60 11.31 3.41
N PRO A 136 5.72 12.33 3.53
CA PRO A 136 5.12 12.64 4.82
C PRO A 136 4.41 11.39 5.27
N GLY A 137 4.88 10.80 6.38
CA GLY A 137 4.21 9.66 6.99
C GLY A 137 2.75 10.03 7.17
N SER A 138 1.89 9.37 6.40
CA SER A 138 0.46 9.58 6.42
C SER A 138 -0.03 9.41 7.85
N ARG A 139 -0.47 10.51 8.46
CA ARG A 139 -0.74 10.64 9.90
C ARG A 139 -2.07 9.98 10.24
N TRP A 140 -2.13 8.64 10.16
CA TRP A 140 -3.35 7.91 10.41
C TRP A 140 -3.63 7.68 11.90
N LEU A 141 -4.91 7.89 12.23
CA LEU A 141 -5.66 7.44 13.39
C LEU A 141 -5.30 8.12 14.73
N ARG A 142 -6.26 8.85 15.29
CA ARG A 142 -6.09 9.61 16.53
C ARG A 142 -6.82 8.97 17.75
N ALA A 143 -6.01 8.53 18.74
CA ALA A 143 -6.27 8.21 20.16
C ALA A 143 -6.72 6.78 20.54
N LEU A 144 -6.24 6.26 21.70
CA LEU A 144 -6.87 5.26 22.58
C LEU A 144 -6.28 5.25 24.01
N PRO A 145 -6.94 4.68 25.06
CA PRO A 145 -8.36 4.28 25.20
C PRO A 145 -9.10 5.06 26.33
N PRO A 146 -10.46 4.99 26.42
CA PRO A 146 -11.30 3.87 25.94
C PRO A 146 -12.04 4.03 24.61
N LEU A 147 -12.12 5.19 23.96
CA LEU A 147 -12.93 5.34 22.75
C LEU A 147 -12.12 6.05 21.66
N LEU A 148 -11.88 5.35 20.54
CA LEU A 148 -11.54 6.02 19.30
C LEU A 148 -12.72 6.94 18.95
N ALA A 149 -12.49 8.26 18.98
CA ALA A 149 -13.56 9.23 18.81
C ALA A 149 -13.97 9.41 17.34
N ALA A 150 -13.00 9.30 16.42
CA ALA A 150 -13.22 9.43 14.98
C ALA A 150 -12.02 8.90 14.18
N VAL A 151 -12.29 8.39 12.98
CA VAL A 151 -11.31 8.23 11.91
C VAL A 151 -11.36 9.50 11.05
N ILE A 152 -10.20 10.07 10.72
CA ILE A 152 -10.06 11.36 10.00
C ILE A 152 -9.11 11.21 8.82
N ASP A 153 -8.87 12.31 8.10
CA ASP A 153 -7.99 12.41 6.93
C ASP A 153 -8.46 11.59 5.72
N TRP A 154 -9.77 11.60 5.45
CA TRP A 154 -10.42 10.87 4.34
C TRP A 154 -10.04 11.31 2.92
N GLU A 155 -9.00 12.12 2.73
CA GLU A 155 -8.63 12.78 1.47
C GLU A 155 -8.26 11.81 0.33
N PHE A 156 -7.85 10.58 0.66
CA PHE A 156 -7.53 9.53 -0.31
C PHE A 156 -8.44 8.29 -0.18
N THR A 157 -9.61 8.44 0.44
CA THR A 157 -10.56 7.34 0.55
C THR A 157 -11.40 7.22 -0.73
N TYR A 158 -11.56 5.99 -1.20
CA TYR A 158 -12.39 5.66 -2.36
C TYR A 158 -12.95 4.24 -2.21
N ALA A 159 -14.03 3.93 -2.93
CA ALA A 159 -14.50 2.56 -3.09
C ALA A 159 -13.48 1.79 -3.94
N ALA A 160 -12.87 0.76 -3.36
CA ALA A 160 -11.73 0.04 -3.94
C ALA A 160 -12.08 -1.44 -4.22
N PRO A 161 -11.25 -2.17 -5.00
CA PRO A 161 -11.42 -3.62 -5.12
C PRO A 161 -11.41 -4.31 -3.75
N VAL A 162 -12.30 -5.27 -3.56
CA VAL A 162 -12.41 -6.05 -2.32
C VAL A 162 -11.08 -6.71 -1.95
N GLN A 163 -10.28 -7.10 -2.95
CA GLN A 163 -8.97 -7.72 -2.79
C GLN A 163 -8.02 -6.91 -1.89
N PHE A 164 -8.16 -5.58 -1.83
CA PHE A 164 -7.30 -4.74 -1.00
C PHE A 164 -7.60 -4.82 0.49
N VAL A 165 -8.84 -5.12 0.89
CA VAL A 165 -9.19 -5.28 2.31
C VAL A 165 -8.92 -6.70 2.81
N LEU A 166 -8.83 -7.67 1.89
CA LEU A 166 -8.43 -9.06 2.18
C LEU A 166 -6.96 -9.20 2.58
N ASP A 167 -6.18 -8.13 2.53
CA ASP A 167 -4.77 -8.11 2.92
C ASP A 167 -4.60 -7.58 4.33
N PRO A 168 -3.65 -8.11 5.12
CA PRO A 168 -3.36 -7.51 6.41
C PRO A 168 -2.80 -6.08 6.24
N PRO A 169 -2.98 -5.19 7.22
CA PRO A 169 -2.52 -3.81 7.08
C PRO A 169 -0.99 -3.74 7.04
N TRP A 170 -0.41 -3.18 5.98
CA TRP A 170 1.05 -3.02 5.91
C TRP A 170 1.61 -2.11 7.00
N TRP A 171 0.81 -1.20 7.56
CA TRP A 171 1.27 -0.18 8.49
C TRP A 171 1.47 -0.67 9.95
N LEU A 172 1.39 -1.97 10.25
CA LEU A 172 1.55 -2.47 11.62
C LEU A 172 2.89 -2.09 12.26
N LEU A 173 3.96 -1.91 11.46
CA LEU A 173 5.28 -1.49 11.94
C LEU A 173 5.50 0.03 11.91
N PHE A 174 4.58 0.79 11.31
CA PHE A 174 4.70 2.22 10.96
C PHE A 174 5.86 2.59 10.03
N GLU A 175 6.57 1.59 9.52
CA GLU A 175 7.68 1.76 8.59
C GLU A 175 7.42 0.97 7.31
N LEU A 176 7.84 1.53 6.18
CA LEU A 176 7.67 0.92 4.87
C LEU A 176 8.65 -0.25 4.68
N PRO A 177 8.25 -1.37 4.04
CA PRO A 177 9.15 -2.49 3.76
C PRO A 177 10.45 -2.08 3.06
N GLU A 178 10.36 -1.17 2.09
CA GLU A 178 11.50 -0.66 1.30
C GLU A 178 12.44 0.26 2.07
N MET A 179 12.00 0.81 3.21
CA MET A 179 12.81 1.71 4.05
C MET A 179 13.47 0.99 5.23
N TRP A 180 13.24 -0.33 5.36
CA TRP A 180 13.67 -1.10 6.52
C TRP A 180 15.17 -1.41 6.49
N GLU A 181 15.97 -0.49 7.01
CA GLU A 181 17.44 -0.62 7.00
C GLU A 181 17.97 -1.43 8.20
N PRO A 182 19.02 -2.26 8.03
CA PRO A 182 19.76 -2.57 6.80
C PRO A 182 19.20 -3.79 6.03
N SER A 183 18.16 -4.43 6.54
CA SER A 183 17.75 -5.78 6.14
C SER A 183 16.68 -5.83 5.05
N GLY A 184 16.22 -4.67 4.58
CA GLY A 184 15.19 -4.50 3.57
C GLY A 184 13.89 -5.21 3.88
N VAL A 185 13.17 -5.57 2.81
CA VAL A 185 11.86 -6.24 2.84
C VAL A 185 11.90 -7.56 3.63
N ASP A 186 13.00 -8.32 3.56
CA ASP A 186 13.13 -9.58 4.29
C ASP A 186 13.20 -9.37 5.81
N GLY A 187 13.99 -8.38 6.25
CA GLY A 187 14.05 -7.99 7.65
C GLY A 187 12.73 -7.45 8.15
N TRP A 188 12.06 -6.63 7.33
CA TRP A 188 10.75 -6.10 7.62
C TRP A 188 9.72 -7.23 7.80
N SER A 189 9.73 -8.22 6.90
CA SER A 189 8.81 -9.37 6.94
C SER A 189 8.97 -10.16 8.24
N LYS A 190 10.22 -10.41 8.67
CA LYS A 190 10.52 -11.09 9.94
C LYS A 190 10.05 -10.30 11.15
N ALA A 191 10.14 -8.97 11.12
CA ALA A 191 9.64 -8.10 12.19
C ALA A 191 8.10 -7.99 12.17
N TYR A 192 7.49 -8.10 10.98
CA TYR A 192 6.06 -7.96 10.75
C TYR A 192 5.28 -9.19 11.21
N GLU A 193 5.79 -10.40 10.95
CA GLU A 193 5.11 -11.66 11.26
C GLU A 193 4.60 -11.80 12.71
N PRO A 194 5.40 -11.50 13.76
CA PRO A 194 4.89 -11.51 15.13
C PRO A 194 3.72 -10.54 15.34
N GLN A 195 3.79 -9.35 14.73
CA GLN A 195 2.76 -8.32 14.89
C GLN A 195 1.50 -8.65 14.10
N LEU A 196 1.66 -9.29 12.94
CA LEU A 196 0.56 -9.86 12.17
C LEU A 196 -0.20 -10.90 13.01
N LYS A 197 0.49 -11.78 13.74
CA LYS A 197 -0.18 -12.77 14.61
C LYS A 197 -1.04 -12.09 15.67
N ILE A 198 -0.54 -11.03 16.30
CA ILE A 198 -1.28 -10.26 17.32
C ILE A 198 -2.46 -9.52 16.68
N TRP A 199 -2.27 -8.95 15.50
CA TRP A 199 -3.32 -8.30 14.71
C TRP A 199 -4.44 -9.28 14.34
N LEU A 200 -4.10 -10.44 13.79
CA LEU A 200 -5.07 -11.46 13.41
C LEU A 200 -5.84 -11.97 14.63
N ALA A 201 -5.16 -12.18 15.76
CA ALA A 201 -5.83 -12.57 17.00
C ALA A 201 -6.79 -11.49 17.52
N ALA A 202 -6.50 -10.20 17.28
CA ALA A 202 -7.41 -9.10 17.62
C ALA A 202 -8.59 -8.98 16.65
N MET A 203 -8.38 -9.25 15.36
CA MET A 203 -9.44 -9.36 14.35
C MET A 203 -10.39 -10.51 14.70
N GLU A 204 -9.85 -11.69 15.01
CA GLU A 204 -10.62 -12.88 15.38
C GLU A 204 -11.47 -12.64 16.64
N ASP A 205 -10.95 -11.92 17.64
CA ASP A 205 -11.74 -11.50 18.82
C ASP A 205 -12.94 -10.65 18.40
N LYS A 206 -12.73 -9.68 17.50
CA LYS A 206 -13.80 -8.78 17.03
C LYS A 206 -14.81 -9.45 16.11
N GLU A 207 -14.36 -10.36 15.27
CA GLU A 207 -15.24 -11.14 14.40
C GLU A 207 -16.13 -12.11 15.21
N GLN A 208 -15.66 -12.60 16.36
CA GLN A 208 -16.45 -13.43 17.28
C GLN A 208 -17.47 -12.62 18.10
N GLU A 209 -17.20 -11.33 18.36
CA GLU A 209 -18.15 -10.42 19.01
C GLU A 209 -19.31 -10.05 18.06
N GLU A 210 -19.11 -10.13 16.75
CA GLU A 210 -20.12 -9.84 15.73
C GLU A 210 -21.02 -11.05 15.43
N GLU A 211 -22.31 -10.80 15.15
CA GLU A 211 -23.28 -11.84 14.78
C GLU A 211 -23.57 -11.83 13.26
N GLY A 212 -23.78 -13.02 12.69
CA GLY A 212 -24.32 -13.18 11.32
C GLY A 212 -23.34 -12.83 10.19
N ALA A 213 -23.83 -12.16 9.14
CA ALA A 213 -23.07 -11.82 7.93
C ALA A 213 -21.87 -10.87 8.17
N ARG A 214 -21.73 -10.29 9.38
CA ARG A 214 -20.57 -9.48 9.75
C ARG A 214 -19.40 -10.32 10.24
N ALA A 215 -19.68 -11.48 10.85
CA ALA A 215 -18.67 -12.46 11.21
C ALA A 215 -18.10 -13.19 9.98
N ALA A 216 -18.85 -13.21 8.87
CA ALA A 216 -18.47 -13.85 7.61
C ALA A 216 -18.43 -12.82 6.47
N PHE A 217 -17.22 -12.42 6.06
CA PHE A 217 -17.02 -11.31 5.12
C PHE A 217 -17.23 -11.71 3.65
N LEU A 218 -16.35 -12.56 3.13
CA LEU A 218 -16.36 -13.01 1.73
C LEU A 218 -16.28 -14.53 1.69
N ASP A 219 -17.11 -15.15 0.87
CA ASP A 219 -17.22 -16.61 0.72
C ASP A 219 -17.48 -17.35 2.04
N GLY A 220 -18.21 -16.70 2.97
CA GLY A 220 -18.52 -17.27 4.28
C GLY A 220 -17.34 -17.32 5.25
N ARG A 221 -16.20 -16.70 4.92
CA ARG A 221 -14.99 -16.67 5.75
C ARG A 221 -14.79 -15.30 6.41
N PRO A 222 -14.28 -15.24 7.65
CA PRO A 222 -13.91 -13.99 8.30
C PRO A 222 -12.76 -13.29 7.56
N LEU A 223 -12.64 -11.98 7.76
CA LEU A 223 -11.61 -11.17 7.11
C LEU A 223 -10.21 -11.56 7.59
N SER A 224 -10.04 -11.91 8.88
CA SER A 224 -8.80 -12.45 9.44
C SER A 224 -8.28 -13.68 8.68
N ALA A 225 -9.17 -14.59 8.28
CA ALA A 225 -8.79 -15.78 7.53
C ALA A 225 -8.28 -15.43 6.12
N HIS A 226 -8.88 -14.44 5.47
CA HIS A 226 -8.41 -13.93 4.18
C HIS A 226 -7.07 -13.20 4.30
N MET A 227 -6.87 -12.40 5.35
CA MET A 227 -5.61 -11.72 5.64
C MET A 227 -4.47 -12.72 5.87
N ARG A 228 -4.73 -13.79 6.64
CA ARG A 228 -3.76 -14.86 6.88
C ARG A 228 -3.35 -15.54 5.58
N GLU A 229 -4.33 -15.97 4.78
CA GLU A 229 -4.10 -16.57 3.47
C GLU A 229 -3.34 -15.63 2.52
N SER A 230 -3.67 -14.33 2.52
CA SER A 230 -3.00 -13.34 1.67
C SER A 230 -1.51 -13.25 1.96
N TRP A 231 -1.14 -13.29 3.25
CA TRP A 231 0.25 -13.27 3.68
C TRP A 231 0.99 -14.56 3.30
N GLU A 232 0.38 -15.71 3.57
CA GLU A 232 0.97 -17.04 3.28
C GLU A 232 1.19 -17.25 1.78
N THR A 233 0.21 -16.90 0.95
CA THR A 233 0.30 -17.04 -0.51
C THR A 233 1.16 -15.96 -1.17
N GLY A 234 1.37 -14.82 -0.49
CA GLY A 234 2.08 -13.68 -1.05
C GLY A 234 1.22 -12.72 -1.86
N ARG A 235 -0.10 -12.93 -1.91
CA ARG A 235 -1.05 -11.97 -2.52
C ARG A 235 -0.91 -10.57 -1.91
N PHE A 236 -0.59 -10.49 -0.61
CA PHE A 236 -0.29 -9.22 0.06
C PHE A 236 0.73 -8.39 -0.73
N TRP A 237 1.81 -9.02 -1.22
CA TRP A 237 2.89 -8.34 -1.91
C TRP A 237 2.49 -7.88 -3.31
N LEU A 238 1.67 -8.66 -4.02
CA LEU A 238 1.11 -8.27 -5.32
C LEU A 238 0.27 -6.99 -5.18
N ASN A 239 -0.65 -6.98 -4.21
CA ASN A 239 -1.51 -5.83 -3.95
C ASN A 239 -0.72 -4.64 -3.39
N TYR A 240 0.27 -4.89 -2.54
CA TYR A 240 1.17 -3.87 -2.03
C TYR A 240 1.87 -3.15 -3.20
N ALA A 241 2.48 -3.91 -4.09
CA ALA A 241 3.17 -3.40 -5.28
C ALA A 241 2.22 -2.70 -6.25
N ALA A 242 1.01 -3.22 -6.46
CA ALA A 242 0.01 -2.55 -7.30
C ALA A 242 -0.41 -1.17 -6.76
N LYS A 243 -0.40 -0.96 -5.44
CA LYS A 243 -0.77 0.31 -4.79
C LYS A 243 0.39 1.31 -4.66
N LYS A 244 1.64 0.85 -4.80
CA LYS A 244 2.85 1.61 -4.48
C LYS A 244 3.82 1.54 -5.66
N SER A 245 3.97 2.64 -6.39
CA SER A 245 4.83 2.71 -7.57
C SER A 245 6.30 3.04 -7.27
N TRP A 246 6.65 3.22 -5.99
CA TRP A 246 7.96 3.71 -5.57
C TRP A 246 8.73 2.62 -4.85
N ALA A 247 10.00 2.45 -5.22
CA ALA A 247 11.07 1.75 -4.50
C ALA A 247 10.77 0.32 -3.98
N PHE A 248 9.65 -0.29 -4.38
CA PHE A 248 9.42 -1.68 -4.09
C PHE A 248 10.47 -2.49 -4.85
N ASP A 249 11.28 -3.26 -4.13
CA ASP A 249 12.33 -4.06 -4.72
C ASP A 249 11.69 -5.13 -5.62
N ALA A 250 11.69 -4.87 -6.93
CA ALA A 250 11.14 -5.78 -7.92
C ALA A 250 11.80 -7.16 -7.85
N THR A 251 13.04 -7.26 -7.32
CA THR A 251 13.71 -8.56 -7.15
C THR A 251 13.02 -9.46 -6.13
N PHE A 252 12.38 -8.89 -5.10
CA PHE A 252 11.65 -9.67 -4.11
C PHE A 252 10.39 -10.32 -4.71
N LEU A 253 9.69 -9.62 -5.61
CA LEU A 253 8.53 -10.19 -6.30
C LEU A 253 8.96 -11.20 -7.36
N ASP A 254 10.06 -10.93 -8.07
CA ASP A 254 10.51 -11.79 -9.17
C ASP A 254 10.63 -13.25 -8.72
N GLU A 255 11.42 -13.51 -7.68
CA GLU A 255 11.67 -14.88 -7.23
C GLU A 255 10.43 -15.57 -6.66
N ARG A 256 9.54 -14.77 -6.07
CA ARG A 256 8.31 -15.28 -5.46
C ARG A 256 7.29 -15.73 -6.50
N PHE A 257 7.20 -15.06 -7.64
CA PHE A 257 6.20 -15.35 -8.68
C PHE A 257 6.76 -16.09 -9.89
N PHE A 258 8.04 -15.91 -10.22
CA PHE A 258 8.69 -16.50 -11.40
C PHE A 258 9.77 -17.54 -11.03
N GLY A 259 9.93 -17.83 -9.74
CA GLY A 259 10.85 -18.85 -9.24
C GLY A 259 12.27 -18.34 -9.01
N PRO A 260 13.13 -19.16 -8.38
CA PRO A 260 14.47 -18.75 -7.96
C PRO A 260 15.31 -18.24 -9.13
N ARG A 261 16.11 -17.20 -8.90
CA ARG A 261 17.12 -16.74 -9.86
C ARG A 261 18.32 -17.68 -9.83
N ASP A 262 19.04 -17.68 -10.94
CA ASP A 262 20.36 -18.29 -10.99
C ASP A 262 21.34 -17.41 -10.20
N PRO A 263 21.94 -17.90 -9.10
CA PRO A 263 22.86 -17.12 -8.28
C PRO A 263 24.16 -16.76 -9.01
N GLU A 264 24.45 -17.39 -10.16
CA GLU A 264 25.62 -17.07 -10.99
C GLU A 264 25.39 -15.85 -11.90
N VAL A 265 24.13 -15.42 -12.08
CA VAL A 265 23.80 -14.26 -12.91
C VAL A 265 23.96 -12.98 -12.09
N ALA A 266 24.79 -12.06 -12.59
CA ALA A 266 24.98 -10.75 -11.94
C ALA A 266 23.67 -9.94 -11.92
N ASP A 267 23.44 -9.16 -10.86
CA ASP A 267 22.21 -8.36 -10.67
C ASP A 267 21.82 -7.53 -11.90
N LYS A 268 22.81 -6.90 -12.55
CA LYS A 268 22.63 -6.08 -13.76
C LYS A 268 22.11 -6.86 -14.99
N ASP A 269 22.26 -8.19 -14.98
CA ASP A 269 21.92 -9.08 -16.07
C ASP A 269 20.64 -9.89 -15.78
N LEU A 270 20.10 -9.82 -14.56
CA LEU A 270 18.91 -10.55 -14.12
C LEU A 270 17.67 -10.26 -14.99
N TRP A 271 17.46 -9.02 -15.42
CA TRP A 271 16.30 -8.69 -16.25
C TRP A 271 16.26 -9.48 -17.57
N ARG A 272 17.41 -9.97 -18.06
CA ARG A 272 17.48 -10.78 -19.29
C ARG A 272 16.94 -12.19 -19.10
N THR A 273 16.94 -12.71 -17.87
CA THR A 273 16.47 -14.08 -17.58
C THR A 273 14.95 -14.21 -17.56
N ARG A 274 14.24 -13.09 -17.75
CA ARG A 274 12.78 -12.98 -17.71
C ARG A 274 12.18 -12.37 -18.98
N LEU A 275 13.00 -12.08 -19.99
CA LEU A 275 12.53 -11.47 -21.24
C LEU A 275 11.55 -12.35 -22.00
N ASP A 276 11.70 -13.67 -21.88
CA ASP A 276 10.83 -14.67 -22.48
C ASP A 276 9.41 -14.68 -21.89
N LEU A 277 9.21 -14.10 -20.70
CA LEU A 277 7.89 -13.90 -20.11
C LEU A 277 7.08 -12.81 -20.83
N LEU A 278 7.76 -11.91 -21.55
CA LEU A 278 7.13 -10.85 -22.32
C LEU A 278 6.78 -11.33 -23.72
N GLY A 279 5.58 -11.00 -24.18
CA GLY A 279 5.17 -11.22 -25.56
C GLY A 279 6.01 -10.40 -26.54
N HIS A 280 6.06 -10.84 -27.81
CA HIS A 280 6.86 -10.17 -28.84
C HIS A 280 6.51 -8.68 -29.01
N GLY A 281 5.22 -8.32 -28.92
CA GLY A 281 4.80 -6.92 -28.98
C GLY A 281 5.28 -6.08 -27.80
N GLU A 282 5.35 -6.66 -26.60
CA GLU A 282 5.83 -5.98 -25.39
C GLU A 282 7.35 -5.77 -25.46
N GLN A 283 8.10 -6.78 -25.92
CA GLN A 283 9.54 -6.66 -26.14
C GLN A 283 9.86 -5.53 -27.14
N GLN A 284 9.12 -5.45 -28.25
CA GLN A 284 9.30 -4.37 -29.24
C GLN A 284 8.93 -2.99 -28.68
N ALA A 285 7.90 -2.90 -27.82
CA ALA A 285 7.51 -1.65 -27.19
C ALA A 285 8.56 -1.14 -26.18
N MET A 286 9.38 -2.02 -25.60
CA MET A 286 10.45 -1.62 -24.68
C MET A 286 11.64 -0.96 -25.40
N GLU A 287 12.00 -1.39 -26.61
CA GLU A 287 13.17 -0.86 -27.34
C GLU A 287 13.22 0.68 -27.45
N PRO A 288 12.15 1.38 -27.88
CA PRO A 288 12.19 2.84 -27.98
C PRO A 288 12.35 3.51 -26.61
N LEU A 289 11.73 2.97 -25.56
CA LEU A 289 11.83 3.48 -24.20
C LEU A 289 13.26 3.33 -23.66
N VAL A 290 13.86 2.14 -23.82
CA VAL A 290 15.24 1.88 -23.40
C VAL A 290 16.20 2.81 -24.12
N LYS A 291 16.03 2.98 -25.44
CA LYS A 291 16.85 3.90 -26.24
C LYS A 291 16.76 5.32 -25.71
N GLN A 292 15.54 5.83 -25.52
CA GLN A 292 15.31 7.16 -24.95
C GLN A 292 16.02 7.32 -23.60
N LYS A 293 15.87 6.36 -22.69
CA LYS A 293 16.49 6.43 -21.35
C LYS A 293 18.01 6.37 -21.38
N MET A 294 18.59 5.61 -22.30
CA MET A 294 20.04 5.56 -22.50
C MET A 294 20.58 6.87 -23.06
N ASP A 295 19.82 7.54 -23.94
CA ASP A 295 20.18 8.86 -24.47
C ASP A 295 20.08 9.94 -23.37
N GLU A 296 18.99 9.97 -22.59
CA GLU A 296 18.81 10.85 -21.42
C GLU A 296 19.99 10.71 -20.42
N SER A 297 20.39 9.48 -20.10
CA SER A 297 21.51 9.21 -19.17
C SER A 297 22.86 9.70 -19.71
N ARG A 298 23.08 9.70 -21.03
CA ARG A 298 24.34 10.16 -21.65
C ARG A 298 24.45 11.68 -21.66
N GLU A 299 23.36 12.38 -21.91
CA GLU A 299 23.32 13.86 -21.91
C GLU A 299 23.67 14.43 -20.53
N GLN A 300 23.35 13.71 -19.46
CA GLN A 300 23.71 14.10 -18.09
C GLN A 300 25.21 14.00 -17.76
N HIS A 301 25.93 13.05 -18.35
CA HIS A 301 27.38 12.94 -18.11
C HIS A 301 28.19 14.07 -18.76
N LEU A 302 27.54 14.91 -19.57
CA LEU A 302 28.13 16.03 -20.31
C LEU A 302 27.81 17.41 -19.70
N SER A 303 26.94 17.49 -18.67
CA SER A 303 26.58 18.73 -17.95
C SER A 303 27.21 18.81 -16.56
#